data_AF-A0A0D7ATW1-F1
#
_entry.id   AF-A0A0D7ATW1-F1
#
_cell.length_a   1.000
_cell.length_b   1.000
_cell.length_c   1.000
_cell.angle_alpha   90.00
_cell.angle_beta   90.00
_cell.angle_gamma   90.00
#
_symmetry.space_group_name_H-M   'P 1'
#
loop_
_entity.id
_entity.type
_entity.pdbx_description
1 polymer ?
#
loop_
_entity_poly.entity_id
_entity_poly.type
_entity_poly.pdbx_seq_one_letter_code
_entity_poly.pdbx_strand_id
1 'polypeptide(L)'
;MANVRSVERRQEHWTFGQVIMAMFDRFVKETTLDSTREAYNTVRYSDKKGVAGYYDELTEKARQLMTYPSNQQIAEKFFQGLPKAMSSWLGSEGFTPYDKNIDEIAELAGLAVTSAEFQLLFPLHQFPYPVIDSSLHSL
;
A
#
# COMPACT_ATOMS: atom_id res chain seq x y z
N MET A 1 37.75 30.14 -18.43
CA MET A 1 36.34 29.99 -17.98
C MET A 1 35.61 29.16 -19.01
N ALA A 2 35.29 27.89 -18.70
CA ALA A 2 34.59 27.02 -19.63
C ALA A 2 33.09 27.36 -19.60
N ASN A 3 32.60 27.93 -20.70
CA ASN A 3 31.17 28.19 -20.91
C ASN A 3 30.51 26.83 -21.14
N VAL A 4 29.77 26.33 -20.14
CA VAL A 4 29.00 25.07 -20.26
C VAL A 4 27.81 25.34 -21.20
N ARG A 5 28.06 25.23 -22.49
CA ARG A 5 27.02 25.20 -23.52
C ARG A 5 26.53 23.77 -23.61
N SER A 6 25.39 23.47 -22.97
CA SER A 6 24.66 22.23 -23.23
C SER A 6 24.35 22.19 -24.73
N VAL A 7 24.87 21.15 -25.40
CA VAL A 7 24.96 21.03 -26.87
C VAL A 7 23.56 20.92 -27.53
N GLU A 8 22.50 20.67 -26.76
CA GLU A 8 21.14 20.42 -27.26
C GLU A 8 20.08 21.17 -26.44
N ARG A 9 20.16 22.50 -26.34
CA ARG A 9 19.01 23.26 -25.81
C ARG A 9 17.87 23.25 -26.82
N ARG A 10 16.81 22.49 -26.53
CA ARG A 10 15.53 22.54 -27.29
C ARG A 10 14.81 23.90 -27.19
N GLN A 11 15.17 24.76 -26.23
CA GLN A 11 14.49 26.02 -26.00
C GLN A 11 15.48 27.09 -25.48
N GLU A 12 15.68 28.14 -26.27
CA GLU A 12 16.65 29.21 -25.99
C GLU A 12 16.12 30.32 -25.06
N HIS A 13 14.80 30.52 -25.04
CA HIS A 13 14.13 31.54 -24.25
C HIS A 13 13.06 30.93 -23.36
N TRP A 14 13.19 31.19 -22.06
CA TRP A 14 12.29 30.72 -21.04
C TRP A 14 11.61 31.91 -20.39
N THR A 15 10.28 31.91 -20.31
CA THR A 15 9.58 32.83 -19.41
C THR A 15 9.75 32.37 -17.97
N PHE A 16 9.61 33.28 -17.01
CA PHE A 16 9.64 32.94 -15.59
C PHE A 16 8.68 31.78 -15.26
N GLY A 17 7.45 31.81 -15.81
CA GLY A 17 6.47 30.74 -15.64
C GLY A 17 6.94 29.39 -16.19
N GLN A 18 7.60 29.37 -17.36
CA GLN A 18 8.16 28.14 -17.92
C GLN A 18 9.30 27.58 -17.07
N VAL A 19 10.16 28.44 -16.51
CA VAL A 19 11.23 27.99 -15.59
C VAL A 19 10.62 27.33 -14.36
N ILE A 20 9.61 27.94 -13.75
CA ILE A 20 8.92 27.39 -12.58
C ILE A 20 8.21 26.08 -12.92
N MET A 21 7.53 25.99 -14.06
CA MET A 21 6.88 24.75 -14.53
C MET A 21 7.91 23.64 -14.76
N ALA A 22 9.04 23.91 -15.42
CA ALA A 22 10.07 22.91 -15.64
C ALA A 22 10.78 22.48 -14.34
N MET A 23 10.96 23.39 -13.38
CA MET A 23 11.46 23.03 -12.06
C MET A 23 10.46 22.14 -11.31
N PHE A 24 9.18 22.46 -11.39
CA PHE A 24 8.13 21.64 -10.79
C PHE A 24 8.06 20.25 -11.44
N ASP A 25 8.03 20.17 -12.77
CA ASP A 25 7.99 18.92 -13.52
C ASP A 25 9.23 18.05 -13.28
N ARG A 26 10.41 18.67 -13.19
CA ARG A 26 11.66 17.92 -13.04
C ARG A 26 11.94 17.48 -11.62
N PHE A 27 11.70 18.34 -10.64
CA PHE A 27 12.14 18.06 -9.26
C PHE A 27 10.99 17.67 -8.35
N VAL A 28 9.88 18.42 -8.39
CA VAL A 28 8.76 18.17 -7.47
C VAL A 28 8.00 16.95 -7.90
N LYS A 29 7.65 16.85 -9.19
CA LYS A 29 6.88 15.72 -9.72
C LYS A 29 7.65 14.41 -9.61
N GLU A 30 8.91 14.35 -10.05
CA GLU A 30 9.73 13.13 -9.93
C GLU A 30 9.87 12.68 -8.47
N THR A 31 10.22 13.59 -7.55
CA THR A 31 10.36 13.26 -6.12
C THR A 31 9.03 12.81 -5.49
N THR A 32 7.91 13.42 -5.90
CA THR A 32 6.58 13.04 -5.42
C THR A 32 6.18 11.65 -5.94
N LEU A 33 6.49 11.33 -7.19
CA LEU A 33 6.22 10.02 -7.77
C LEU A 33 7.02 8.92 -7.07
N ASP A 34 8.30 9.16 -6.81
CA ASP A 34 9.16 8.20 -6.13
C ASP A 34 8.71 7.95 -4.69
N SER A 35 8.45 9.01 -3.92
CA SER A 35 7.95 8.88 -2.54
C SER A 35 6.60 8.19 -2.47
N THR A 36 5.70 8.43 -3.42
CA THR A 36 4.39 7.77 -3.47
C THR A 36 4.54 6.28 -3.81
N ARG A 37 5.45 5.96 -4.73
CA ARG A 37 5.76 4.57 -5.07
C ARG A 37 6.39 3.82 -3.90
N GLU A 38 7.28 4.47 -3.16
CA GLU A 38 7.87 3.93 -1.93
C GLU A 38 6.80 3.71 -0.85
N ALA A 39 5.90 4.69 -0.65
CA ALA A 39 4.79 4.57 0.29
C ALA A 39 3.88 3.39 -0.04
N TYR A 40 3.51 3.20 -1.31
CA TYR A 40 2.76 2.01 -1.76
C TYR A 40 3.55 0.71 -1.54
N ASN A 41 4.86 0.73 -1.79
CA ASN A 41 5.68 -0.46 -1.68
C ASN A 41 5.96 -0.92 -0.25
N THR A 42 5.88 0.00 0.70
CA THR A 42 6.16 -0.21 2.13
C THR A 42 4.92 -0.55 2.94
N VAL A 43 3.70 -0.39 2.40
CA VAL A 43 2.48 -0.81 3.08
C VAL A 43 2.54 -2.31 3.38
N ARG A 44 2.37 -2.66 4.65
CA ARG A 44 2.33 -4.03 5.17
C ARG A 44 1.23 -4.14 6.20
N TYR A 45 0.80 -5.37 6.44
CA TYR A 45 -0.13 -5.66 7.52
C TYR A 45 0.41 -5.19 8.87
N SER A 46 -0.49 -4.66 9.71
CA SER A 46 -0.22 -4.31 11.10
C SER A 46 -1.38 -4.75 11.97
N ASP A 47 -1.06 -5.38 13.10
CA ASP A 47 -2.07 -5.88 14.05
C ASP A 47 -3.02 -4.79 14.56
N LYS A 48 -2.56 -3.53 14.62
CA LYS A 48 -3.38 -2.40 15.05
C LYS A 48 -4.53 -2.08 14.10
N LYS A 49 -4.32 -2.30 12.80
CA LYS A 49 -5.29 -1.98 11.73
C LYS A 49 -6.03 -3.22 11.23
N GLY A 50 -5.47 -4.41 11.48
CA GLY A 50 -6.01 -5.67 10.98
C GLY A 50 -5.95 -5.75 9.46
N VAL A 51 -6.63 -6.76 8.91
CA VAL A 51 -6.64 -7.04 7.47
C VAL A 51 -7.41 -5.98 6.69
N ALA A 52 -8.58 -5.56 7.20
CA ALA A 52 -9.39 -4.52 6.56
C ALA A 52 -8.63 -3.19 6.48
N GLY A 53 -8.05 -2.74 7.60
CA GLY A 53 -7.29 -1.49 7.60
C GLY A 53 -5.98 -1.57 6.80
N TYR A 54 -5.39 -2.76 6.64
CA TYR A 54 -4.29 -2.98 5.70
C TYR A 54 -4.75 -2.82 4.24
N TYR A 55 -5.89 -3.41 3.87
CA TYR A 55 -6.45 -3.29 2.53
C TYR A 55 -6.83 -1.84 2.19
N ASP A 56 -7.47 -1.13 3.12
CA ASP A 56 -7.83 0.27 2.98
C ASP A 56 -6.59 1.16 2.77
N GLU A 57 -5.53 0.93 3.55
CA GLU A 57 -4.28 1.68 3.39
C GLU A 57 -3.58 1.37 2.07
N LEU A 58 -3.59 0.10 1.65
CA LEU A 58 -3.00 -0.33 0.39
C LEU A 58 -3.72 0.31 -0.80
N THR A 59 -5.05 0.30 -0.82
CA THR A 59 -5.87 0.89 -1.89
C THR A 59 -5.77 2.41 -1.90
N GLU A 60 -5.72 3.05 -0.73
CA GLU A 60 -5.53 4.49 -0.63
C GLU A 60 -4.16 4.93 -1.18
N LYS A 61 -3.09 4.20 -0.86
CA LYS A 61 -1.77 4.46 -1.47
C LYS A 61 -1.73 4.13 -2.96
N ALA A 62 -2.49 3.13 -3.41
CA ALA A 62 -2.61 2.82 -4.83
C ALA A 62 -3.25 3.97 -5.65
N ARG A 63 -4.24 4.68 -5.07
CA ARG A 63 -4.88 5.85 -5.70
C ARG A 63 -3.93 7.03 -5.92
N GLN A 64 -2.88 7.13 -5.12
CA GLN A 64 -1.89 8.20 -5.20
C GLN A 64 -0.86 7.97 -6.32
N LEU A 65 -0.76 6.74 -6.84
CA LEU A 65 0.15 6.42 -7.93
C LEU A 65 -0.26 7.10 -9.24
N MET A 66 0.73 7.43 -10.08
CA MET A 66 0.49 8.00 -11.42
C MET A 66 -0.42 7.13 -12.28
N THR A 67 -0.30 5.81 -12.13
CA THR A 67 -1.16 4.82 -12.78
C THR A 67 -1.67 3.89 -11.70
N TYR A 68 -2.99 3.77 -11.60
CA TYR A 68 -3.61 2.83 -10.67
C TYR A 68 -3.21 1.39 -11.04
N PRO A 69 -2.73 0.57 -10.09
CA PRO A 69 -2.37 -0.82 -10.35
C PRO A 69 -3.59 -1.65 -10.77
N SER A 70 -3.37 -2.72 -11.54
CA SER A 70 -4.46 -3.65 -11.83
C SER A 70 -4.92 -4.39 -10.56
N ASN A 71 -6.15 -4.89 -10.56
CA ASN A 71 -6.68 -5.66 -9.42
C ASN A 71 -5.77 -6.84 -9.05
N GLN A 72 -5.18 -7.51 -10.05
CA GLN A 72 -4.20 -8.57 -9.82
C GLN A 72 -2.94 -8.06 -9.11
N GLN A 73 -2.40 -6.90 -9.51
CA GLN A 73 -1.23 -6.31 -8.85
C GLN A 73 -1.52 -5.92 -7.40
N ILE A 74 -2.74 -5.45 -7.11
CA ILE A 74 -3.18 -5.15 -5.75
C ILE A 74 -3.30 -6.45 -4.94
N ALA A 75 -3.90 -7.49 -5.51
CA ALA A 75 -4.03 -8.79 -4.87
C ALA A 75 -2.66 -9.42 -4.57
N GLU A 76 -1.74 -9.46 -5.53
CA GLU A 76 -0.37 -9.93 -5.32
C GLU A 76 0.33 -9.15 -4.21
N LYS A 77 0.18 -7.82 -4.20
CA LYS A 77 0.78 -6.97 -3.17
C LYS A 77 0.17 -7.23 -1.79
N PHE A 78 -1.15 -7.40 -1.72
CA PHE A 78 -1.87 -7.74 -0.51
C PHE A 78 -1.38 -9.05 0.08
N PHE A 79 -1.35 -10.14 -0.71
CA PHE A 79 -0.84 -11.44 -0.26
C PHE A 79 0.63 -11.39 0.18
N GLN A 80 1.48 -10.62 -0.53
CA GLN A 80 2.90 -10.43 -0.15
C GLN A 80 3.07 -9.64 1.15
N GLY A 81 2.14 -8.75 1.48
CA GLY A 81 2.22 -7.91 2.67
C GLY A 81 1.58 -8.51 3.92
N LEU A 82 0.88 -9.63 3.79
CA LEU A 82 0.32 -10.40 4.90
C LEU A 82 1.40 -11.25 5.61
N PRO A 83 1.22 -11.54 6.91
CA PRO A 83 2.03 -12.52 7.60
C PRO A 83 1.89 -13.91 6.97
N LYS A 84 2.99 -14.67 6.96
CA LYS A 84 3.07 -15.97 6.27
C LYS A 84 1.99 -16.97 6.72
N ALA A 85 1.65 -16.99 8.00
CA ALA A 85 0.60 -17.87 8.53
C ALA A 85 -0.78 -17.53 7.93
N MET A 86 -1.09 -16.24 7.83
CA MET A 86 -2.35 -15.75 7.29
C MET A 86 -2.45 -15.98 5.78
N SER A 87 -1.39 -15.71 5.03
CA SER A 87 -1.38 -16.00 3.58
C SER A 87 -1.44 -17.50 3.28
N SER A 88 -0.84 -18.33 4.13
CA SER A 88 -0.93 -19.80 4.00
C SER A 88 -2.33 -20.31 4.32
N TRP A 89 -2.99 -19.74 5.33
CA TRP A 89 -4.39 -20.06 5.67
C TRP A 89 -5.35 -19.64 4.55
N LEU A 90 -5.20 -18.42 4.00
CA LEU A 90 -5.99 -17.99 2.85
C LEU A 90 -5.83 -18.93 1.66
N GLY A 91 -4.60 -19.41 1.41
CA GLY A 91 -4.33 -20.41 0.39
C GLY A 91 -5.00 -21.77 0.65
N SER A 92 -5.09 -22.21 1.91
CA SER A 92 -5.82 -23.45 2.24
C SER A 92 -7.33 -23.33 2.09
N GLU A 93 -7.89 -22.13 2.27
CA GLU A 93 -9.30 -21.82 1.99
C GLU A 93 -9.60 -21.64 0.49
N GLY A 94 -8.58 -21.72 -0.37
CA GLY A 94 -8.73 -21.61 -1.82
C GLY A 94 -8.63 -20.18 -2.37
N PHE A 95 -8.31 -19.19 -1.54
CA PHE A 95 -8.08 -17.83 -2.00
C PHE A 95 -6.67 -17.68 -2.59
N THR A 96 -6.61 -17.09 -3.78
CA THR A 96 -5.38 -16.85 -4.51
C THR A 96 -5.26 -15.40 -4.96
N PRO A 97 -4.03 -14.90 -5.21
CA PRO A 97 -3.82 -13.57 -5.78
C PRO A 97 -4.41 -13.38 -7.18
N TYR A 98 -4.88 -14.45 -7.82
CA TYR A 98 -5.42 -14.46 -9.18
C TYR A 98 -6.95 -14.44 -9.21
N ASP A 99 -7.58 -14.52 -8.05
CA ASP A 99 -9.03 -14.39 -7.95
C ASP A 99 -9.45 -12.96 -8.29
N LYS A 100 -10.56 -12.86 -9.03
CA LYS A 100 -10.95 -11.60 -9.67
C LYS A 100 -11.46 -10.53 -8.69
N ASN A 101 -11.75 -10.91 -7.44
CA ASN A 101 -12.44 -10.03 -6.50
C ASN A 101 -11.66 -9.88 -5.19
N ILE A 102 -10.62 -9.04 -5.22
CA ILE A 102 -9.77 -8.76 -4.06
C ILE A 102 -10.55 -8.10 -2.91
N ASP A 103 -11.62 -7.35 -3.21
CA ASP A 103 -12.49 -6.75 -2.20
C ASP A 103 -13.18 -7.84 -1.36
N GLU A 104 -13.75 -8.86 -2.02
CA GLU A 104 -14.37 -10.02 -1.34
C GLU A 104 -13.33 -10.80 -0.51
N ILE A 105 -12.11 -10.97 -1.02
CA ILE A 105 -11.04 -11.67 -0.28
C ILE A 105 -10.64 -10.87 0.96
N ALA A 106 -10.50 -9.55 0.85
CA ALA A 106 -10.15 -8.70 1.98
C ALA A 106 -11.24 -8.68 3.05
N GLU A 107 -12.51 -8.65 2.65
CA GLU A 107 -13.67 -8.73 3.55
C GLU A 107 -13.72 -10.08 4.26
N LEU A 108 -13.63 -11.19 3.52
CA LEU A 108 -13.65 -12.55 4.06
C LEU A 108 -12.44 -12.81 4.98
N ALA A 109 -11.26 -12.32 4.61
CA ALA A 109 -10.07 -12.41 5.45
C ALA A 109 -10.25 -11.61 6.76
N GLY A 110 -10.89 -10.44 6.72
CA GLY A 110 -11.21 -9.66 7.92
C GLY A 110 -12.17 -10.39 8.86
N LEU A 111 -13.21 -11.03 8.31
CA LEU A 111 -14.17 -11.83 9.07
C LEU A 111 -13.55 -13.12 9.64
N ALA A 112 -12.66 -13.76 8.89
CA ALA A 112 -12.06 -15.00 9.34
C ALA A 112 -10.98 -14.81 10.42
N VAL A 113 -10.17 -13.75 10.33
CA VAL A 113 -9.15 -13.43 11.36
C VAL A 113 -9.79 -13.04 12.69
N THR A 114 -11.02 -12.53 12.66
CA THR A 114 -11.82 -12.25 13.87
C THR A 114 -12.58 -13.47 14.40
N SER A 115 -12.61 -14.58 13.64
CA SER A 115 -13.29 -15.81 14.05
C SER A 115 -12.49 -16.58 15.11
N ALA A 116 -13.20 -17.21 16.05
CA ALA A 116 -12.61 -18.02 17.11
C ALA A 116 -11.82 -19.23 16.55
N GLU A 117 -12.17 -19.73 15.37
CA GLU A 117 -11.51 -20.88 14.73
C GLU A 117 -10.09 -20.53 14.26
N PHE A 118 -9.90 -19.33 13.70
CA PHE A 118 -8.58 -18.83 13.34
C PHE A 118 -7.72 -18.58 14.60
N GLN A 119 -8.32 -18.06 15.67
CA GLN A 119 -7.64 -17.83 16.94
C GLN A 119 -7.23 -19.14 17.65
N LEU A 120 -7.98 -20.23 17.44
CA LEU A 120 -7.65 -21.57 17.95
C LEU A 120 -6.55 -22.25 17.14
N LEU A 121 -6.50 -22.03 15.81
CA LEU A 121 -5.47 -22.59 14.93
C LEU A 121 -4.13 -21.86 15.03
N PHE A 122 -4.13 -20.58 15.39
CA PHE A 122 -2.94 -19.74 15.53
C PHE A 122 -2.87 -19.09 16.93
N PRO A 123 -2.54 -19.85 18.00
CA PRO A 123 -2.66 -19.36 19.37
C PRO A 123 -1.64 -18.25 19.67
N LEU A 124 -2.21 -17.07 20.02
CA LEU A 124 -1.76 -15.86 20.75
C LEU A 124 -0.28 -15.46 20.91
N HIS A 125 0.71 -16.33 20.69
CA HIS A 125 2.14 -16.03 20.85
C HIS A 125 2.86 -15.65 19.55
N GLN A 126 2.16 -15.62 18.39
CA GLN A 126 2.75 -15.20 17.11
C GLN A 126 2.21 -13.87 16.57
N PHE A 127 1.17 -13.29 17.19
CA PHE A 127 0.57 -12.03 16.77
C PHE A 127 0.21 -11.18 18.01
N PRO A 128 0.88 -10.05 18.27
CA PRO A 128 0.52 -9.17 19.37
C PRO A 128 -0.78 -8.44 19.03
N TYR A 129 -1.89 -8.87 19.62
CA TYR A 129 -3.20 -8.26 19.42
C TYR A 129 -3.20 -6.76 19.75
N PRO A 130 -4.06 -5.97 19.08
CA PRO A 130 -4.39 -4.64 19.56
C PRO A 130 -5.05 -4.75 20.93
N VAL A 131 -4.48 -4.03 21.91
CA VAL A 131 -5.17 -3.73 23.16
C VAL A 131 -6.38 -2.88 22.78
N ILE A 132 -7.55 -3.50 22.69
CA ILE A 132 -8.80 -2.77 22.78
C ILE A 132 -8.83 -2.28 24.22
N ASP A 133 -8.53 -1.00 24.41
CA ASP A 133 -8.73 -0.37 25.70
C ASP A 133 -10.24 -0.23 25.93
N SER A 134 -10.81 -1.26 26.56
CA SER A 134 -12.21 -1.29 26.99
C SER A 134 -12.50 -0.32 28.15
N SER A 135 -11.57 0.56 28.54
CA SER A 135 -11.73 1.43 29.71
C SER A 135 -12.46 2.76 29.45
N LEU A 136 -13.02 3.02 28.25
CA LEU A 136 -13.86 4.20 28.00
C LEU A 136 -15.38 3.95 27.97
N HIS A 137 -15.84 2.88 28.63
CA HIS A 137 -17.23 2.76 29.05
C HIS A 137 -17.33 2.38 30.53
N SER A 138 -16.95 3.30 31.41
CA SER A 138 -17.66 3.53 32.68
C SER A 138 -17.08 4.74 33.43
N LEU A 139 -17.99 5.69 33.68
CA LEU A 139 -17.92 6.90 34.52
C LEU A 139 -17.40 8.18 33.85
#